data_AF-A0A958NRZ4-F1
#
_entry.id   AF-A0A958NRZ4-F1
#
_cell.length_a   1.000
_cell.length_b   1.000
_cell.length_c   1.000
_cell.angle_alpha   90.00
_cell.angle_beta   90.00
_cell.angle_gamma   90.00
#
_symmetry.space_group_name_H-M   'P 1'
#
loop_
_entity.id
_entity.type
_entity.pdbx_description
1 polymer ?
#
loop_
_entity_poly.entity_id
_entity_poly.type
_entity_poly.pdbx_seq_one_letter_code
_entity_poly.pdbx_strand_id
1 'polypeptide(L)'
;MKKILLAIMIASTSLFACKSSQSGAMGADRIEPANSKPAAQPEEGTYDMIISFISKGAGTDRVVKPKIDEYMTAFNEKHGLTLNVDKVGWGREGEVDYHFDFENLSTAQKKEFISEVKAIVGSSDIVFVSLNKKAVHKR
;
A
#
# COMPACT_ATOMS: atom_id res chain seq x y z
N MET A 1 54.28 12.41 9.29
CA MET A 1 53.05 12.97 9.89
C MET A 1 52.08 13.31 8.77
N LYS A 2 50.95 12.61 8.72
CA LYS A 2 49.89 12.74 7.69
C LYS A 2 49.29 14.15 7.74
N LYS A 3 49.32 14.90 6.64
CA LYS A 3 48.49 16.10 6.46
C LYS A 3 47.40 15.78 5.43
N ILE A 4 46.17 15.97 5.88
CA ILE A 4 44.92 15.58 5.26
C ILE A 4 44.60 16.55 4.12
N LEU A 5 44.27 15.97 2.96
CA LEU A 5 43.62 16.63 1.83
C LEU A 5 42.23 17.13 2.26
N LEU A 6 41.91 18.41 2.05
CA LEU A 6 40.54 18.92 2.17
C LEU A 6 40.05 19.30 0.78
N ALA A 7 39.07 18.56 0.28
CA ALA A 7 38.41 18.80 -0.99
C ALA A 7 37.02 19.45 -0.75
N ILE A 8 36.81 20.58 -1.45
CA ILE A 8 35.64 21.03 -2.22
C ILE A 8 34.25 20.62 -1.72
N MET A 9 33.33 21.58 -1.55
CA MET A 9 31.96 21.46 -2.08
C MET A 9 31.29 22.83 -2.26
N ILE A 10 30.87 23.08 -3.50
CA ILE A 10 30.08 24.21 -3.97
C ILE A 10 28.61 23.81 -3.83
N ALA A 11 27.77 24.67 -3.23
CA ALA A 11 26.32 24.48 -3.21
C ALA A 11 25.63 25.69 -3.85
N SER A 12 25.29 25.56 -5.13
CA SER A 12 24.40 26.45 -5.87
C SER A 12 22.98 25.90 -5.80
N THR A 13 22.08 26.59 -5.09
CA THR A 13 20.65 26.27 -5.05
C THR A 13 19.93 27.01 -6.18
N SER A 14 19.52 26.26 -7.20
CA SER A 14 18.62 26.71 -8.26
C SER A 14 17.16 26.66 -7.81
N LEU A 15 16.46 27.79 -7.99
CA LEU A 15 15.02 27.97 -7.79
C LEU A 15 14.23 27.21 -8.87
N PHE A 16 13.31 26.34 -8.46
CA PHE A 16 12.28 25.81 -9.37
C PHE A 16 10.94 26.50 -9.08
N ALA A 17 10.50 27.31 -10.04
CA ALA A 17 9.16 27.85 -10.13
C ALA A 17 8.28 26.88 -10.94
N CYS A 18 7.23 26.32 -10.33
CA CYS A 18 6.21 25.56 -11.07
C CYS A 18 5.14 26.52 -11.59
N LYS A 19 5.06 26.59 -12.92
CA LYS A 19 4.00 27.22 -13.71
C LYS A 19 3.15 26.11 -14.32
N SER A 20 1.83 26.16 -14.09
CA SER A 20 0.87 25.49 -14.97
C SER A 20 -0.45 26.27 -14.98
N SER A 21 -0.67 26.98 -16.08
CA SER A 21 -1.96 27.36 -16.66
C SER A 21 -2.63 26.05 -17.20
N GLN A 22 -3.92 25.86 -17.47
CA GLN A 22 -4.99 26.72 -18.00
C GLN A 22 -6.31 25.90 -18.13
N SER A 23 -7.47 26.60 -18.09
CA SER A 23 -8.83 26.34 -18.67
C SER A 23 -9.64 25.12 -18.19
N GLY A 24 -10.92 25.22 -17.81
CA GLY A 24 -12.10 25.70 -18.56
C GLY A 24 -12.93 24.45 -18.95
N ALA A 25 -14.26 24.34 -18.93
CA ALA A 25 -15.38 25.26 -18.90
C ALA A 25 -16.64 24.56 -18.32
N MET A 26 -17.65 25.37 -18.02
CA MET A 26 -19.03 24.96 -17.71
C MET A 26 -19.72 24.34 -18.94
N GLY A 27 -20.53 23.32 -18.71
CA GLY A 27 -21.44 22.76 -19.71
C GLY A 27 -22.45 21.83 -19.04
N ALA A 28 -23.66 22.34 -18.84
CA ALA A 28 -24.80 21.55 -18.41
C ALA A 28 -25.29 20.70 -19.60
N ASP A 29 -25.53 19.42 -19.37
CA ASP A 29 -26.67 18.78 -20.00
C ASP A 29 -27.25 17.68 -19.09
N ARG A 30 -28.57 17.62 -19.10
CA ARG A 30 -29.43 16.91 -18.17
C ARG A 30 -29.89 15.62 -18.83
N ILE A 31 -29.54 14.47 -18.25
CA ILE A 31 -30.22 13.20 -18.54
C ILE A 31 -30.57 12.50 -17.22
N GLU A 32 -31.86 12.27 -17.01
CA GLU A 32 -32.47 11.54 -15.88
C GLU A 32 -32.44 10.01 -16.10
N PRO A 33 -32.68 9.19 -15.05
CA PRO A 33 -31.79 8.10 -14.70
C PRO A 33 -32.20 6.73 -15.27
N ALA A 34 -31.22 5.99 -15.81
CA ALA A 34 -31.33 4.55 -15.95
C ALA A 34 -31.00 3.90 -14.59
N ASN A 35 -31.99 3.24 -14.01
CA ASN A 35 -31.90 2.45 -12.78
C ASN A 35 -30.93 1.28 -12.96
N SER A 36 -29.65 1.56 -12.76
CA SER A 36 -28.61 0.56 -12.48
C SER A 36 -28.12 0.87 -11.08
N LYS A 37 -28.34 -0.05 -10.14
CA LYS A 37 -27.72 0.01 -8.81
C LYS A 37 -26.23 0.30 -9.03
N PRO A 38 -25.69 1.44 -8.57
CA PRO A 38 -24.26 1.70 -8.71
C PRO A 38 -23.55 0.53 -8.03
N ALA A 39 -22.66 -0.15 -8.75
CA ALA A 39 -21.61 -0.89 -8.07
C ALA A 39 -20.99 0.11 -7.10
N ALA A 40 -21.10 -0.17 -5.80
CA ALA A 40 -20.62 0.73 -4.77
C ALA A 40 -19.17 1.07 -5.13
N GLN A 41 -18.94 2.33 -5.50
CA GLN A 41 -17.59 2.83 -5.71
C GLN A 41 -16.84 2.56 -4.41
N PRO A 42 -15.63 1.98 -4.46
CA PRO A 42 -14.83 1.79 -3.26
C PRO A 42 -14.77 3.14 -2.54
N GLU A 43 -15.28 3.19 -1.30
CA GLU A 43 -15.17 4.44 -0.54
C GLU A 43 -13.70 4.78 -0.41
N GLU A 44 -13.34 6.03 -0.71
CA GLU A 44 -11.96 6.50 -0.74
C GLU A 44 -11.19 6.03 0.51
N GLY A 45 -10.04 5.39 0.27
CA GLY A 45 -9.20 4.83 1.32
C GLY A 45 -9.60 3.45 1.84
N THR A 46 -10.62 2.78 1.26
CA THR A 46 -10.97 1.39 1.56
C THR A 46 -10.14 0.42 0.74
N TYR A 47 -9.58 -0.60 1.38
CA TYR A 47 -8.79 -1.65 0.74
C TYR A 47 -9.46 -3.02 0.92
N ASP A 48 -9.30 -3.90 -0.08
CA ASP A 48 -9.78 -5.28 -0.03
C ASP A 48 -9.18 -6.03 1.16
N MET A 49 -7.88 -5.81 1.41
CA MET A 49 -7.16 -6.37 2.54
C MET A 49 -6.12 -5.41 3.09
N ILE A 50 -5.97 -5.39 4.41
CA ILE A 50 -4.90 -4.69 5.13
C ILE A 50 -4.19 -5.71 6.02
N ILE A 51 -2.87 -5.82 5.90
CA ILE A 51 -2.02 -6.54 6.86
C ILE A 51 -1.29 -5.50 7.71
N SER A 52 -1.60 -5.44 8.99
CA SER A 52 -0.95 -4.50 9.92
C SER A 52 0.08 -5.23 10.76
N PHE A 53 1.33 -4.79 10.66
CA PHE A 53 2.44 -5.23 11.50
C PHE A 53 2.63 -4.20 12.60
N ILE A 54 2.33 -4.56 13.85
CA ILE A 54 2.47 -3.66 15.01
C ILE A 54 3.67 -4.06 15.86
N SER A 55 4.07 -3.18 16.76
CA SER A 55 4.95 -3.55 17.88
C SER A 55 4.28 -3.36 19.23
N LYS A 56 4.72 -4.17 20.19
CA LYS A 56 4.41 -4.04 21.63
C LYS A 56 5.64 -3.64 22.44
N GLY A 57 6.63 -2.97 21.81
CA GLY A 57 7.87 -2.51 22.44
C GLY A 57 9.09 -3.40 22.20
N ALA A 58 9.04 -4.29 21.20
CA ALA A 58 10.14 -5.21 20.86
C ALA A 58 10.43 -5.28 19.35
N GLY A 59 9.90 -4.34 18.56
CA GLY A 59 9.86 -4.41 17.10
C GLY A 59 8.68 -5.23 16.57
N THR A 60 8.60 -5.32 15.25
CA THR A 60 7.59 -6.11 14.54
C THR A 60 8.00 -7.57 14.39
N ASP A 61 7.06 -8.42 13.97
CA ASP A 61 7.30 -9.84 13.75
C ASP A 61 8.32 -10.08 12.63
N ARG A 62 9.54 -10.46 13.02
CA ARG A 62 10.67 -10.68 12.11
C ARG A 62 10.57 -11.99 11.31
N VAL A 63 9.58 -12.83 11.61
CA VAL A 63 9.37 -14.12 10.92
C VAL A 63 8.19 -14.03 9.96
N VAL A 64 7.06 -13.46 10.39
CA VAL A 64 5.84 -13.39 9.58
C VAL A 64 6.02 -12.42 8.41
N LYS A 65 6.63 -11.25 8.62
CA LYS A 65 6.77 -10.26 7.55
C LYS A 65 7.57 -10.77 6.34
N PRO A 66 8.78 -11.36 6.50
CA PRO A 66 9.50 -11.94 5.36
C PRO A 66 8.72 -13.04 4.65
N LYS A 67 8.00 -13.90 5.38
CA LYS A 67 7.18 -14.96 4.77
C LYS A 67 6.04 -14.40 3.92
N ILE A 68 5.41 -13.30 4.35
CA ILE A 68 4.41 -12.60 3.55
C ILE A 68 5.04 -12.00 2.29
N ASP A 69 6.20 -11.35 2.43
CA ASP A 69 6.94 -10.78 1.29
C ASP A 69 7.34 -11.87 0.27
N GLU A 70 7.86 -13.01 0.74
CA GLU A 70 8.20 -14.19 -0.08
C GLU A 70 6.97 -14.78 -0.76
N TYR A 71 5.87 -14.93 -0.03
CA TYR A 71 4.61 -15.43 -0.57
C TYR A 71 4.06 -14.52 -1.68
N MET A 72 4.12 -13.20 -1.49
CA MET A 72 3.69 -12.24 -2.51
C MET A 72 4.49 -12.38 -3.81
N THR A 73 5.80 -12.55 -3.71
CA THR A 73 6.66 -12.80 -4.87
C THR A 73 6.27 -14.10 -5.57
N ALA A 74 6.15 -15.21 -4.83
CA ALA A 74 5.76 -16.50 -5.39
C ALA A 74 4.36 -16.47 -6.01
N PHE A 75 3.41 -15.74 -5.40
CA PHE A 75 2.05 -15.59 -5.91
C PHE A 75 2.02 -14.80 -7.23
N ASN A 76 2.78 -13.70 -7.31
CA ASN A 76 2.94 -12.90 -8.53
C ASN A 76 3.51 -13.76 -9.67
N GLU A 77 4.57 -14.53 -9.40
CA GLU A 77 5.21 -15.42 -10.37
C GLU A 77 4.25 -16.54 -10.84
N LYS A 78 3.58 -17.20 -9.90
CA LYS A 78 2.64 -18.30 -10.17
C LYS A 78 1.50 -17.87 -11.09
N HIS A 79 0.97 -16.66 -10.88
CA HIS A 79 -0.22 -16.18 -11.59
C HIS A 79 0.10 -15.19 -12.71
N GLY A 80 1.38 -14.87 -12.94
CA GLY A 80 1.80 -13.93 -13.99
C GLY A 80 1.22 -12.53 -13.81
N LEU A 81 1.09 -12.07 -12.55
CA LEU A 81 0.48 -10.78 -12.20
C LEU A 81 1.39 -9.96 -11.28
N THR A 82 1.00 -8.72 -11.03
CA THR A 82 1.63 -7.87 -10.01
C THR A 82 0.55 -7.38 -9.07
N LEU A 83 0.61 -7.83 -7.81
CA LEU A 83 -0.23 -7.33 -6.74
C LEU A 83 0.00 -5.82 -6.53
N ASN A 84 -1.09 -5.05 -6.48
CA ASN A 84 -1.04 -3.66 -6.08
C ASN A 84 -0.99 -3.61 -4.54
N VAL A 85 0.18 -3.26 -4.01
CA VAL A 85 0.42 -3.15 -2.57
C VAL A 85 1.00 -1.78 -2.24
N ASP A 86 0.33 -1.05 -1.35
CA ASP A 86 0.83 0.18 -0.77
C ASP A 86 1.34 -0.10 0.65
N LYS A 87 2.65 0.07 0.88
CA LYS A 87 3.31 -0.20 2.15
C LYS A 87 3.48 1.11 2.93
N VAL A 88 2.68 1.31 3.97
CA VAL A 88 2.64 2.56 4.75
C VAL A 88 3.25 2.34 6.12
N GLY A 89 4.48 2.83 6.31
CA GLY A 89 5.15 2.84 7.61
C GLY A 89 4.58 3.93 8.52
N TRP A 90 4.25 3.60 9.76
CA TRP A 90 3.59 4.54 10.68
C TRP A 90 4.19 4.57 12.08
N GLY A 91 4.98 3.57 12.47
CA GLY A 91 5.64 3.52 13.77
C GLY A 91 7.17 3.61 13.71
N ARG A 92 7.80 3.68 14.88
CA ARG A 92 9.25 3.88 15.03
C ARG A 92 10.03 2.57 15.06
N GLU A 93 9.37 1.46 15.37
CA GLU A 93 9.97 0.14 15.56
C GLU A 93 9.79 -0.76 14.33
N GLY A 94 9.33 -0.17 13.21
CA GLY A 94 9.10 -0.86 11.95
C GLY A 94 7.64 -1.21 11.70
N GLU A 95 6.71 -0.60 12.45
CA GLU A 95 5.27 -0.80 12.25
C GLU A 95 4.85 -0.26 10.88
N VAL A 96 4.12 -1.10 10.16
CA VAL A 96 3.80 -0.89 8.75
C VAL A 96 2.48 -1.58 8.42
N ASP A 97 1.69 -0.94 7.58
CA ASP A 97 0.50 -1.54 6.97
C ASP A 97 0.78 -1.88 5.51
N TYR A 98 0.36 -3.07 5.09
CA TYR A 98 0.32 -3.47 3.68
C TYR A 98 -1.12 -3.37 3.22
N HIS A 99 -1.42 -2.35 2.44
CA HIS A 99 -2.73 -2.13 1.85
C HIS A 99 -2.80 -2.79 0.48
N PHE A 100 -3.71 -3.75 0.32
CA PHE A 100 -3.88 -4.48 -0.93
C PHE A 100 -5.14 -4.04 -1.65
N ASP A 101 -4.98 -3.81 -2.94
CA ASP A 101 -6.07 -3.71 -3.89
C ASP A 101 -6.07 -4.98 -4.76
N PHE A 102 -7.21 -5.69 -4.75
CA PHE A 102 -7.40 -6.93 -5.48
C PHE A 102 -8.14 -6.73 -6.82
N GLU A 103 -8.15 -5.52 -7.40
CA GLU A 103 -8.71 -5.25 -8.73
C GLU A 103 -8.21 -6.25 -9.80
N ASN A 104 -6.94 -6.64 -9.75
CA ASN A 104 -6.31 -7.54 -10.72
C ASN A 104 -6.42 -9.04 -10.38
N LEU A 105 -7.20 -9.41 -9.36
CA LEU A 105 -7.35 -10.81 -8.93
C LEU A 105 -8.76 -11.32 -9.24
N SER A 106 -8.81 -12.53 -9.80
CA SER A 106 -10.06 -13.30 -9.87
C SER A 106 -10.56 -13.67 -8.47
N THR A 107 -11.86 -13.99 -8.34
CA THR A 107 -12.45 -14.44 -7.06
C THR A 107 -11.73 -15.64 -6.46
N ALA A 108 -11.23 -16.56 -7.29
CA ALA A 108 -10.45 -17.71 -6.82
C ALA A 108 -9.09 -17.29 -6.26
N GLN A 109 -8.38 -16.42 -6.97
CA GLN A 109 -7.10 -15.85 -6.54
C GLN A 109 -7.24 -15.04 -5.25
N LYS A 110 -8.30 -14.23 -5.10
CA LYS A 110 -8.57 -13.49 -3.85
C LYS A 110 -8.70 -14.44 -2.66
N LYS A 111 -9.47 -15.53 -2.82
CA LYS A 111 -9.68 -16.53 -1.75
C LYS A 111 -8.39 -17.27 -1.40
N GLU A 112 -7.64 -17.71 -2.41
CA GLU A 112 -6.31 -18.33 -2.24
C GLU A 112 -5.38 -17.39 -1.47
N PHE A 113 -5.27 -16.14 -1.92
CA PHE A 113 -4.39 -15.14 -1.33
C PHE A 113 -4.71 -14.87 0.14
N ILE A 114 -5.98 -14.58 0.44
CA ILE A 114 -6.43 -14.32 1.82
C ILE A 114 -6.22 -15.55 2.71
N SER A 115 -6.48 -16.76 2.20
CA SER A 115 -6.33 -17.99 2.98
C SER A 115 -4.88 -18.23 3.36
N GLU A 116 -3.95 -18.10 2.40
CA GLU A 116 -2.53 -18.34 2.65
C GLU A 116 -1.92 -17.26 3.55
N VAL A 117 -2.29 -15.99 3.36
CA VAL A 117 -1.86 -14.90 4.26
C VAL A 117 -2.31 -15.17 5.69
N LYS A 118 -3.56 -15.59 5.91
CA LYS A 118 -4.04 -15.94 7.25
C LYS A 118 -3.29 -17.15 7.83
N ALA A 119 -2.92 -18.13 7.01
CA ALA A 119 -2.12 -19.27 7.45
C ALA A 119 -0.71 -18.86 7.86
N ILE A 120 -0.06 -17.97 7.08
CA ILE A 120 1.28 -17.43 7.39
C ILE A 120 1.25 -16.59 8.68
N VAL A 121 0.24 -15.75 8.85
CA VAL A 121 0.03 -14.96 10.08
C VAL A 121 -0.21 -15.87 11.29
N GLY A 122 -0.96 -16.96 11.10
CA GLY A 122 -1.19 -17.98 12.11
C GLY A 122 -1.76 -17.38 13.40
N SER A 123 -1.07 -17.63 14.52
CA SER A 123 -1.45 -17.14 15.85
C SER A 123 -0.64 -15.92 16.31
N SER A 124 -0.02 -15.17 15.39
CA SER A 124 0.71 -13.95 15.73
C SER A 124 -0.22 -12.95 16.44
N ASP A 125 0.25 -12.39 17.54
CA ASP A 125 -0.48 -11.40 18.33
C ASP A 125 -0.07 -9.95 18.00
N ILE A 126 0.81 -9.78 17.01
CA ILE A 126 1.36 -8.51 16.54
C ILE A 126 1.26 -8.34 15.01
N VAL A 127 0.58 -9.26 14.32
CA VAL A 127 0.24 -9.14 12.90
C VAL A 127 -1.25 -9.39 12.71
N PHE A 128 -1.96 -8.46 12.08
CA PHE A 128 -3.42 -8.50 11.94
C PHE A 128 -3.86 -8.41 10.48
N VAL A 129 -4.86 -9.21 10.11
CA VAL A 129 -5.49 -9.18 8.78
C VAL A 129 -6.88 -8.59 8.89
N SER A 130 -7.11 -7.48 8.20
CA SER A 130 -8.41 -6.82 8.07
C SER A 130 -8.89 -6.87 6.63
N LEU A 131 -10.19 -7.06 6.40
CA LEU A 131 -10.79 -7.13 5.06
C LEU A 131 -11.82 -6.02 4.88
N ASN A 132 -11.84 -5.40 3.69
CA ASN A 132 -12.79 -4.35 3.32
C ASN A 132 -12.82 -3.22 4.37
N LYS A 133 -11.65 -2.70 4.72
CA LYS A 133 -11.48 -1.67 5.75
C LYS A 133 -10.81 -0.44 5.18
N LYS A 134 -11.15 0.71 5.77
CA LYS A 134 -10.44 1.97 5.52
C LYS A 134 -9.05 1.92 6.14
N ALA A 135 -8.06 2.41 5.42
CA ALA A 135 -6.73 2.64 5.97
C ALA A 135 -6.80 3.70 7.07
N VAL A 136 -6.18 3.42 8.21
CA VAL A 136 -6.15 4.31 9.36
C VAL A 136 -4.82 5.05 9.49
N HIS A 137 -3.76 4.53 8.87
CA HIS A 137 -2.41 5.10 8.94
C HIS A 137 -1.97 5.81 7.65
N LYS A 138 -2.80 5.77 6.60
CA LYS A 138 -2.57 6.52 5.36
C LYS A 138 -3.02 7.97 5.55
N ARG A 139 -2.15 8.93 5.22
CA ARG A 139 -2.37 10.37 5.35
C ARG A 139 -2.72 11.01 4.02
#